data_AF-A0A9Q3JH50-F1
#
_entry.id   AF-A0A9Q3JH50-F1
#
_cell.length_a   1.000
_cell.length_b   1.000
_cell.length_c   1.000
_cell.angle_alpha   90.00
_cell.angle_beta   90.00
_cell.angle_gamma   90.00
#
_symmetry.space_group_name_H-M   'P 1'
#
loop_
_entity.id
_entity.type
_entity.pdbx_description
1 polymer ?
#
loop_
_entity_poly.entity_id
_entity_poly.type
_entity_poly.pdbx_seq_one_letter_code
_entity_poly.pdbx_strand_id
1 'polypeptide(L)'
;MSGSDEVMADDFGSENEYIQTKAYLSEDLIEKMRNQFKNVIVPKGVTRLPSRIGTAQNGKLKANEWSVMFEVYLPLIVLDLFWDLGPKKNLLLINVGALIQCTKIVGARSITQKDADMFSQSYANYQNSSNILFPNIQITPNHHYSIHIAQKLMRWGPLNGISEYGGERLVGLLQKFK
;
A
#
# COMPACT_ATOMS: atom_id res chain seq x y z
N MET A 1 23.43 -5.13 -45.42
CA MET A 1 22.52 -4.24 -44.67
C MET A 1 22.16 -5.00 -43.39
N SER A 2 23.02 -4.96 -42.37
CA SER A 2 22.95 -4.03 -41.22
C SER A 2 21.58 -4.14 -40.57
N GLY A 3 21.40 -4.86 -39.46
CA GLY A 3 21.79 -4.43 -38.09
C GLY A 3 20.70 -3.43 -37.62
N SER A 4 19.97 -3.59 -36.53
CA SER A 4 20.27 -4.23 -35.24
C SER A 4 18.99 -4.35 -34.42
N ASP A 5 18.95 -5.33 -33.54
CA ASP A 5 18.07 -5.41 -32.38
C ASP A 5 18.20 -4.13 -31.53
N GLU A 6 17.08 -3.50 -31.19
CA GLU A 6 17.01 -2.56 -30.06
C GLU A 6 15.99 -3.08 -29.04
N VAL A 7 16.57 -3.67 -28.01
CA VAL A 7 15.98 -3.97 -26.71
C VAL A 7 15.44 -2.66 -26.12
N MET A 8 14.13 -2.60 -25.87
CA MET A 8 13.53 -1.57 -25.01
C MET A 8 14.02 -1.81 -23.59
N ALA A 9 15.11 -1.14 -23.22
CA ALA A 9 15.66 -1.15 -21.88
C ALA A 9 14.70 -0.44 -20.92
N ASP A 10 14.44 -1.10 -19.79
CA ASP A 10 13.80 -0.56 -18.60
C ASP A 10 14.35 0.83 -18.26
N ASP A 11 13.45 1.82 -18.20
CA ASP A 11 13.71 3.14 -17.64
C ASP A 11 13.75 3.02 -16.11
N PHE A 12 14.88 2.52 -15.60
CA PHE A 12 15.22 2.59 -14.19
C PHE A 12 15.47 4.07 -13.84
N GLY A 13 14.56 4.62 -13.02
CA GLY A 13 14.66 5.98 -12.48
C GLY A 13 16.07 6.33 -11.99
N SER A 14 16.43 7.61 -12.17
CA SER A 14 17.82 8.05 -12.08
C SER A 14 18.45 7.78 -10.71
N GLU A 15 19.76 7.54 -10.69
CA GLU A 15 20.52 7.17 -9.50
C GLU A 15 20.42 8.22 -8.36
N ASN A 16 20.20 9.48 -8.73
CA ASN A 16 20.01 10.61 -7.81
C ASN A 16 18.60 10.62 -7.17
N GLU A 17 17.63 10.03 -7.85
CA GLU A 17 16.22 9.86 -7.43
C GLU A 17 16.07 8.74 -6.38
N TYR A 18 16.79 7.63 -6.56
CA TYR A 18 16.89 6.54 -5.59
C TYR A 18 17.46 7.02 -4.24
N ILE A 19 18.43 7.93 -4.28
CA ILE A 19 19.08 8.48 -3.08
C ILE A 19 18.11 9.36 -2.26
N GLN A 20 17.15 10.05 -2.90
CA GLN A 20 16.20 10.92 -2.18
C GLN A 20 14.98 10.20 -1.61
N THR A 21 14.42 9.18 -2.26
CA THR A 21 13.33 8.38 -1.66
C THR A 21 13.81 7.63 -0.42
N LYS A 22 15.09 7.23 -0.42
CA LYS A 22 15.80 6.65 0.73
C LYS A 22 15.93 7.61 1.92
N ALA A 23 15.76 8.93 1.72
CA ALA A 23 15.84 9.91 2.80
C ALA A 23 14.60 9.92 3.73
N TYR A 24 13.40 9.60 3.21
CA TYR A 24 12.18 9.55 4.03
C TYR A 24 11.89 8.16 4.60
N LEU A 25 12.18 7.10 3.85
CA LEU A 25 12.21 5.71 4.33
C LEU A 25 13.68 5.30 4.56
N SER A 26 14.35 6.04 5.45
CA SER A 26 15.69 5.66 5.86
C SER A 26 15.69 4.27 6.47
N GLU A 27 16.81 3.55 6.35
CA GLU A 27 16.95 2.23 6.97
C GLU A 27 16.63 2.28 8.47
N ASP A 28 17.04 3.37 9.16
CA ASP A 28 16.69 3.66 10.54
C ASP A 28 15.17 3.75 10.78
N LEU A 29 14.42 4.44 9.92
CA LEU A 29 12.98 4.53 10.06
C LEU A 29 12.31 3.18 9.80
N ILE A 30 12.77 2.44 8.78
CA ILE A 30 12.28 1.10 8.47
C ILE A 30 12.51 0.17 9.65
N GLU A 31 13.69 0.23 10.28
CA GLU A 31 14.00 -0.57 11.46
C GLU A 31 13.15 -0.18 12.67
N LYS A 32 12.96 1.12 12.92
CA LYS A 32 12.02 1.61 13.94
C LYS A 32 10.60 1.11 13.70
N MET A 33 10.09 1.20 12.48
CA MET A 33 8.78 0.67 12.11
C MET A 33 8.70 -0.84 12.36
N ARG A 34 9.69 -1.62 11.87
CA ARG A 34 9.76 -3.08 12.10
C ARG A 34 9.75 -3.45 13.58
N ASN A 35 10.43 -2.67 14.41
CA ASN A 35 10.42 -2.88 15.85
C ASN A 35 9.05 -2.55 16.46
N GLN A 36 8.39 -1.48 16.01
CA GLN A 36 7.04 -1.16 16.48
C GLN A 36 5.98 -2.19 16.07
N PHE A 37 6.10 -2.80 14.89
CA PHE A 37 5.23 -3.92 14.48
C PHE A 37 5.20 -5.06 15.50
N LYS A 38 6.31 -5.31 16.22
CA LYS A 38 6.40 -6.35 17.25
C LYS A 38 5.66 -5.97 18.53
N ASN A 39 5.54 -4.67 18.81
CA ASN A 39 4.95 -4.12 20.03
C ASN A 39 3.43 -3.94 19.93
N VAL A 40 2.86 -3.97 18.71
CA VAL A 40 1.42 -3.86 18.53
C VAL A 40 0.71 -5.10 19.10
N ILE A 41 -0.13 -4.86 20.10
CA ILE A 41 -1.00 -5.87 20.71
C ILE A 41 -2.36 -5.80 20.00
N VAL A 42 -2.80 -6.92 19.43
CA VAL A 42 -4.11 -7.03 18.78
C VAL A 42 -5.05 -7.95 19.57
N PRO A 43 -6.37 -7.68 19.59
CA PRO A 43 -7.35 -8.55 20.24
C PRO A 43 -7.39 -9.97 19.66
N LYS A 44 -7.92 -10.92 20.43
CA LYS A 44 -8.23 -12.27 19.93
C LYS A 44 -9.21 -12.16 18.75
N GLY A 45 -8.87 -12.79 17.62
CA GLY A 45 -9.67 -12.76 16.39
C GLY A 45 -9.12 -11.86 15.28
N VAL A 46 -8.17 -10.97 15.59
CA VAL A 46 -7.42 -10.23 14.58
C VAL A 46 -6.21 -11.05 14.13
N THR A 47 -5.94 -11.07 12.82
CA THR A 47 -4.76 -11.80 12.28
C THR A 47 -3.49 -11.16 12.83
N ARG A 48 -2.64 -11.94 13.49
CA ARG A 48 -1.35 -11.45 13.96
C ARG A 48 -0.35 -11.43 12.81
N LEU A 49 0.35 -10.31 12.63
CA LEU A 49 1.38 -10.25 11.60
C LEU A 49 2.62 -11.05 11.98
N PRO A 50 3.36 -11.57 10.99
CA PRO A 50 4.63 -12.25 11.24
C PRO A 50 5.65 -11.34 11.96
N SER A 51 6.51 -11.90 12.81
CA SER A 51 7.43 -11.10 13.67
C SER A 51 8.55 -10.38 12.91
N ARG A 52 8.82 -10.74 11.66
CA ARG A 52 9.92 -10.25 10.80
C ARG A 52 9.39 -9.75 9.44
N ILE A 53 8.38 -8.89 9.46
CA ILE A 53 7.79 -8.29 8.25
C ILE A 53 8.86 -7.59 7.41
N GLY A 54 8.78 -7.75 6.09
CA GLY A 54 9.70 -7.11 5.15
C GLY A 54 11.11 -7.68 5.17
N THR A 55 11.29 -8.90 5.71
CA THR A 55 12.54 -9.67 5.60
C THR A 55 12.34 -10.87 4.67
N ALA A 56 13.38 -11.27 3.93
CA ALA A 56 13.32 -12.42 3.03
C ALA A 56 12.93 -13.74 3.74
N GLN A 57 13.12 -13.82 5.06
CA GLN A 57 12.83 -15.00 5.87
C GLN A 57 11.32 -15.26 6.07
N ASN A 58 10.47 -14.24 5.95
CA ASN A 58 9.03 -14.36 6.24
C ASN A 58 8.15 -14.64 5.02
N GLY A 59 8.75 -14.79 3.84
CA GLY A 59 8.01 -14.99 2.60
C GLY A 59 7.09 -13.80 2.26
N LYS A 60 6.11 -14.04 1.40
CA LYS A 60 5.12 -13.03 0.98
C LYS A 60 3.97 -12.97 1.99
N LEU A 61 3.52 -11.75 2.32
CA LEU A 61 2.31 -11.54 3.12
C LEU A 61 1.07 -12.04 2.37
N LYS A 62 0.16 -12.68 3.10
CA LYS A 62 -1.16 -13.09 2.61
C LYS A 62 -2.10 -11.88 2.54
N ALA A 63 -3.17 -11.98 1.76
CA ALA A 63 -4.13 -10.89 1.59
C ALA A 63 -4.73 -10.38 2.91
N ASN A 64 -5.05 -11.27 3.85
CA ASN A 64 -5.55 -10.89 5.17
C ASN A 64 -4.48 -10.21 6.04
N GLU A 65 -3.21 -10.62 5.92
CA GLU A 65 -2.09 -9.98 6.61
C GLU A 65 -1.86 -8.57 6.05
N TRP A 66 -1.95 -8.38 4.73
CA TRP A 66 -1.91 -7.05 4.12
C TRP A 66 -3.01 -6.13 4.64
N SER A 67 -4.28 -6.59 4.63
CA SER A 67 -5.41 -5.78 5.13
C SER A 67 -5.22 -5.40 6.60
N VAL A 68 -4.86 -6.36 7.47
CA VAL A 68 -4.64 -6.05 8.89
C VAL A 68 -3.43 -5.13 9.11
N MET A 69 -2.37 -5.27 8.31
CA MET A 69 -1.23 -4.37 8.37
C MET A 69 -1.63 -2.92 8.10
N PHE A 70 -2.41 -2.67 7.05
CA PHE A 70 -2.84 -1.32 6.69
C PHE A 70 -3.93 -0.77 7.62
N GLU A 71 -4.89 -1.60 8.04
CA GLU A 71 -6.06 -1.12 8.79
C GLU A 71 -5.85 -1.03 10.30
N VAL A 72 -4.93 -1.82 10.86
CA VAL A 72 -4.75 -1.93 12.32
C VAL A 72 -3.35 -1.51 12.74
N TYR A 73 -2.30 -2.05 12.11
CA TYR A 73 -0.94 -1.84 12.57
C TYR A 73 -0.38 -0.47 12.17
N LEU A 74 -0.44 -0.12 10.88
CA LEU A 74 0.11 1.15 10.38
C LEU A 74 -0.43 2.39 11.12
N PRO A 75 -1.73 2.51 11.41
CA PRO A 75 -2.25 3.69 12.11
C PRO A 75 -1.68 3.82 13.52
N LEU A 76 -1.54 2.70 14.24
CA LEU A 76 -0.96 2.67 15.58
C LEU A 76 0.54 3.01 15.56
N ILE A 77 1.28 2.43 14.61
CA ILE A 77 2.72 2.66 14.47
C ILE A 77 3.00 4.11 14.05
N VAL A 78 2.21 4.66 13.13
CA VAL A 78 2.34 6.05 12.72
C VAL A 78 2.03 6.99 13.89
N LEU A 79 0.98 6.70 14.66
CA LEU A 79 0.65 7.47 15.86
C LEU A 79 1.80 7.46 16.87
N ASP A 80 2.42 6.30 17.12
CA ASP A 80 3.52 6.16 18.08
C ASP A 80 4.80 6.87 17.60
N LEU A 81 5.23 6.61 16.36
CA LEU A 81 6.50 7.12 15.84
C LEU A 81 6.48 8.62 15.54
N PHE A 82 5.30 9.18 15.26
CA PHE A 82 5.17 10.55 14.76
C PHE A 82 4.27 11.43 15.63
N TRP A 83 4.02 11.01 16.88
CA TRP A 83 3.19 11.75 17.83
C TRP A 83 3.65 13.20 18.03
N ASP A 84 4.97 13.41 18.02
CA ASP A 84 5.63 14.68 18.35
C ASP A 84 5.94 15.58 17.14
N LEU A 85 5.38 15.30 15.95
CA LEU A 85 5.59 16.11 14.74
C LEU A 85 4.93 17.51 14.75
N GLY A 86 4.35 17.94 15.87
CA GLY A 86 3.67 19.22 16.00
C GLY A 86 2.56 19.39 14.94
N PRO A 87 2.50 20.52 14.19
CA PRO A 87 1.41 20.78 13.25
C PRO A 87 1.33 19.79 12.07
N LYS A 88 2.45 19.15 11.69
CA LYS A 88 2.49 18.15 10.62
C LYS A 88 1.81 16.83 11.00
N LYS A 89 1.64 16.57 12.30
CA LYS A 89 0.94 15.40 12.83
C LYS A 89 -0.49 15.28 12.29
N ASN A 90 -1.25 16.38 12.34
CA ASN A 90 -2.65 16.36 11.88
C ASN A 90 -2.73 16.01 10.40
N LEU A 91 -1.80 16.54 9.60
CA LEU A 91 -1.72 16.25 8.18
C LEU A 91 -1.34 14.79 7.91
N LEU A 92 -0.40 14.23 8.69
CA LEU A 92 -0.03 12.82 8.62
C LEU A 92 -1.20 11.89 9.00
N LEU A 93 -1.99 12.25 10.01
CA LEU A 93 -3.19 11.50 10.40
C LEU A 93 -4.28 11.55 9.32
N ILE A 94 -4.47 12.70 8.68
CA ILE A 94 -5.36 12.82 7.52
C ILE A 94 -4.87 11.93 6.38
N ASN A 95 -3.56 11.96 6.09
CA ASN A 95 -2.95 11.17 5.03
C ASN A 95 -3.15 9.66 5.24
N VAL A 96 -2.79 9.17 6.43
CA VAL A 96 -2.91 7.74 6.77
C VAL A 96 -4.37 7.34 6.90
N GLY A 97 -5.22 8.17 7.50
CA GLY A 97 -6.66 7.94 7.60
C GLY A 97 -7.32 7.80 6.23
N ALA A 98 -6.97 8.68 5.29
CA ALA A 98 -7.42 8.62 3.91
C ALA A 98 -6.99 7.32 3.21
N LEU A 99 -5.74 6.89 3.40
CA LEU A 99 -5.24 5.64 2.81
C LEU A 99 -5.99 4.41 3.36
N ILE A 100 -6.22 4.34 4.68
CA ILE A 100 -7.01 3.27 5.31
C ILE A 100 -8.42 3.23 4.71
N GLN A 101 -9.06 4.40 4.57
CA GLN A 101 -10.41 4.49 4.02
C GLN A 101 -10.47 3.95 2.59
N CYS A 102 -9.47 4.28 1.77
CA CYS A 102 -9.30 3.72 0.43
C CYS A 102 -9.14 2.19 0.46
N THR A 103 -8.26 1.66 1.31
CA THR A 103 -8.03 0.21 1.45
C THR A 103 -9.30 -0.53 1.86
N LYS A 104 -10.07 0.01 2.81
CA LYS A 104 -11.34 -0.57 3.26
C LYS A 104 -12.38 -0.65 2.14
N ILE A 105 -12.49 0.39 1.33
CA ILE A 105 -13.44 0.41 0.21
C ILE A 105 -13.00 -0.59 -0.87
N VAL A 106 -11.71 -0.63 -1.22
CA VAL A 106 -11.15 -1.62 -2.16
C VAL A 106 -11.38 -3.06 -1.69
N GLY A 107 -11.23 -3.29 -0.38
CA GLY A 107 -11.44 -4.59 0.25
C GLY A 107 -12.90 -4.95 0.52
N ALA A 108 -13.87 -4.08 0.19
CA ALA A 108 -15.27 -4.34 0.45
C ALA A 108 -15.81 -5.49 -0.42
N ARG A 109 -16.91 -6.12 0.03
CA ARG A 109 -17.62 -7.19 -0.71
C ARG A 109 -18.84 -6.69 -1.48
N SER A 110 -19.19 -5.43 -1.29
CA SER A 110 -20.29 -4.72 -1.92
C SER A 110 -19.84 -3.28 -2.06
N ILE A 111 -20.25 -2.62 -3.14
CA ILE A 111 -19.90 -1.24 -3.44
C ILE A 111 -21.17 -0.50 -3.83
N THR A 112 -21.33 0.69 -3.25
CA THR A 112 -22.34 1.67 -3.63
C THR A 112 -21.70 2.88 -4.30
N GLN A 113 -22.51 3.73 -4.95
CA GLN A 113 -22.04 5.01 -5.48
C GLN A 113 -21.37 5.87 -4.41
N LYS A 114 -21.95 5.87 -3.19
CA LYS A 114 -21.39 6.59 -2.05
C LYS A 114 -19.98 6.11 -1.70
N ASP A 115 -19.72 4.80 -1.78
CA ASP A 115 -18.39 4.26 -1.49
C ASP A 115 -17.37 4.70 -2.55
N ALA A 116 -17.75 4.73 -3.83
CA ALA A 116 -16.88 5.23 -4.90
C ALA A 116 -16.58 6.73 -4.75
N ASP A 117 -17.57 7.53 -4.35
CA ASP A 117 -17.39 8.96 -4.07
C ASP A 117 -16.46 9.16 -2.85
N MET A 118 -16.67 8.39 -1.78
CA MET A 118 -15.81 8.39 -0.60
C MET A 118 -14.38 7.96 -0.92
N PHE A 119 -14.19 6.97 -1.80
CA PHE A 119 -12.87 6.58 -2.27
C PHE A 119 -12.19 7.74 -2.98
N SER A 120 -12.89 8.39 -3.92
CA SER A 120 -12.33 9.49 -4.72
C SER A 120 -11.90 10.66 -3.86
N GLN A 121 -12.74 11.05 -2.88
CA GLN A 121 -12.43 12.10 -1.91
C GLN A 121 -11.25 11.72 -1.01
N SER A 122 -11.25 10.49 -0.48
CA SER A 122 -10.17 10.01 0.38
C SER A 122 -8.85 9.94 -0.38
N TYR A 123 -8.85 9.43 -1.61
CA TYR A 123 -7.65 9.34 -2.43
C TYR A 123 -7.09 10.73 -2.80
N ALA A 124 -7.96 11.70 -3.09
CA ALA A 124 -7.55 13.09 -3.28
C ALA A 124 -6.91 13.68 -2.01
N ASN A 125 -7.50 13.44 -0.84
CA ASN A 125 -6.93 13.87 0.44
C ASN A 125 -5.55 13.24 0.70
N TYR A 126 -5.42 11.94 0.42
CA TYR A 126 -4.13 11.24 0.50
C TYR A 126 -3.11 11.88 -0.43
N GLN A 127 -3.43 12.09 -1.71
CA GLN A 127 -2.48 12.66 -2.67
C GLN A 127 -2.08 14.10 -2.33
N ASN A 128 -3.04 14.95 -1.96
CA ASN A 128 -2.77 16.34 -1.57
C ASN A 128 -1.90 16.43 -0.32
N SER A 129 -2.21 15.63 0.70
CA SER A 129 -1.40 15.59 1.93
C SER A 129 -0.03 14.94 1.71
N SER A 130 0.07 13.92 0.86
CA SER A 130 1.34 13.29 0.47
C SER A 130 2.26 14.27 -0.23
N ASN A 131 1.76 15.13 -1.12
CA ASN A 131 2.57 16.14 -1.79
C ASN A 131 3.19 17.15 -0.81
N ILE A 132 2.51 17.44 0.30
CA ILE A 132 3.01 18.36 1.34
C ILE A 132 3.96 17.65 2.31
N LEU A 133 3.62 16.41 2.72
CA LEU A 133 4.40 15.62 3.67
C LEU A 133 5.68 15.05 3.05
N PHE A 134 5.62 14.70 1.77
CA PHE A 134 6.65 13.99 1.01
C PHE A 134 6.89 14.69 -0.34
N PRO A 135 7.45 15.93 -0.34
CA PRO A 135 7.54 16.76 -1.54
C PRO A 135 8.38 16.15 -2.68
N ASN A 136 9.24 15.18 -2.38
CA ASN A 136 10.11 14.53 -3.35
C ASN A 136 9.66 13.09 -3.67
N ILE A 137 8.38 12.77 -3.43
CA ILE A 137 7.85 11.45 -3.73
C ILE A 137 7.65 11.28 -5.24
N GLN A 138 8.15 10.17 -5.79
CA GLN A 138 7.90 9.85 -7.19
C GLN A 138 6.48 9.32 -7.38
N ILE A 139 5.81 9.85 -8.40
CA ILE A 139 4.52 9.34 -8.85
C ILE A 139 4.77 8.09 -9.66
N THR A 140 4.63 6.93 -9.02
CA THR A 140 4.69 5.64 -9.72
C THR A 140 3.40 5.37 -10.51
N PRO A 141 3.41 4.49 -11.53
CA PRO A 141 2.21 4.09 -12.26
C PRO A 141 1.06 3.61 -11.36
N ASN A 142 1.38 2.99 -10.21
CA ASN A 142 0.38 2.58 -9.22
C ASN A 142 -0.42 3.75 -8.65
N HIS A 143 0.20 4.92 -8.46
CA HIS A 143 -0.51 6.12 -8.04
C HIS A 143 -1.50 6.58 -9.12
N HIS A 144 -1.11 6.51 -10.39
CA HIS A 144 -1.98 6.83 -11.52
C HIS A 144 -3.15 5.83 -11.63
N TYR A 145 -2.86 4.52 -11.59
CA TYR A 145 -3.90 3.48 -11.66
C TYR A 145 -4.91 3.57 -10.53
N SER A 146 -4.48 4.01 -9.35
CA SER A 146 -5.34 4.17 -8.18
C SER A 146 -6.39 5.26 -8.35
N ILE A 147 -6.13 6.29 -9.17
CA ILE A 147 -7.12 7.34 -9.50
C ILE A 147 -8.36 6.72 -10.17
N HIS A 148 -8.17 5.67 -10.96
CA HIS A 148 -9.25 5.01 -11.71
C HIS A 148 -10.01 3.96 -10.89
N ILE A 149 -9.63 3.70 -9.63
CA ILE A 149 -10.26 2.66 -8.83
C ILE A 149 -11.74 2.94 -8.60
N ALA A 150 -12.15 4.18 -8.30
CA ALA A 150 -13.57 4.51 -8.11
C ALA A 150 -14.42 4.18 -9.34
N GLN A 151 -13.94 4.51 -10.54
CA GLN A 151 -14.62 4.19 -11.79
C GLN A 151 -14.70 2.67 -12.03
N LYS A 152 -13.61 1.95 -11.75
CA LYS A 152 -13.57 0.49 -11.86
C LYS A 152 -14.53 -0.18 -10.89
N LEU A 153 -14.59 0.30 -9.64
CA LEU A 153 -15.50 -0.17 -8.61
C LEU A 153 -16.97 -0.02 -9.06
N MET A 154 -17.33 1.12 -9.67
CA MET A 154 -18.68 1.33 -10.18
C MET A 154 -19.02 0.48 -11.41
N ARG A 155 -18.03 0.24 -12.28
CA ARG A 155 -18.25 -0.50 -13.53
C ARG A 155 -18.29 -2.01 -13.33
N TRP A 156 -17.44 -2.54 -12.46
CA TRP A 156 -17.21 -3.98 -12.31
C TRP A 156 -17.65 -4.52 -10.95
N GLY A 157 -18.04 -3.64 -10.03
CA GLY A 157 -18.35 -4.00 -8.66
C GLY A 157 -17.08 -4.17 -7.80
N PRO A 158 -17.19 -4.89 -6.66
CA PRO A 158 -16.09 -5.05 -5.71
C PRO A 158 -14.85 -5.70 -6.34
N LEU A 159 -13.67 -5.10 -6.13
CA LEU A 159 -12.41 -5.57 -6.74
C LEU A 159 -12.05 -7.00 -6.33
N ASN A 160 -12.45 -7.44 -5.14
CA ASN A 160 -12.25 -8.82 -4.69
C ASN A 160 -12.84 -9.84 -5.67
N GLY A 161 -13.99 -9.54 -6.29
CA GLY A 161 -14.68 -10.44 -7.22
C GLY A 161 -14.01 -10.55 -8.60
N ILE A 162 -13.15 -9.59 -8.95
CA ILE A 162 -12.42 -9.55 -10.23
C ILE A 162 -10.90 -9.69 -10.06
N SER A 163 -10.45 -9.96 -8.83
CA SER A 163 -9.04 -10.09 -8.50
C SER A 163 -8.43 -11.39 -9.05
N GLU A 164 -7.12 -11.36 -9.28
CA GLU A 164 -6.37 -12.51 -9.78
C GLU A 164 -6.24 -13.66 -8.75
N TYR A 165 -6.62 -13.43 -7.48
CA TYR A 165 -6.49 -14.42 -6.41
C TYR A 165 -7.13 -15.77 -6.73
N GLY A 166 -8.26 -15.77 -7.46
CA GLY A 166 -8.89 -17.00 -7.91
C GLY A 166 -8.01 -17.78 -8.89
N GLY A 167 -7.39 -17.08 -9.84
CA GLY A 167 -6.46 -17.64 -10.82
C GLY A 167 -5.16 -18.12 -10.17
N GLU A 168 -4.57 -17.33 -9.29
CA GLU A 168 -3.35 -17.70 -8.55
C GLU A 168 -3.57 -18.98 -7.72
N ARG A 169 -4.72 -19.09 -7.04
CA ARG A 169 -5.07 -20.30 -6.29
C ARG A 169 -5.18 -21.52 -7.20
N LEU A 170 -5.79 -21.36 -8.38
CA LEU A 170 -5.90 -22.44 -9.36
C LEU A 170 -4.52 -22.87 -9.87
N VAL A 171 -3.65 -21.92 -10.22
CA VAL A 171 -2.27 -22.20 -10.63
C VAL A 171 -1.51 -22.97 -9.55
N GLY A 172 -1.63 -22.54 -8.28
CA GLY A 172 -0.99 -23.23 -7.16
C GLY A 172 -1.53 -24.64 -6.89
N LEU A 173 -2.79 -24.93 -7.24
CA LEU A 173 -3.32 -26.30 -7.20
C LEU A 173 -2.75 -27.14 -8.35
N LEU A 174 -2.73 -26.59 -9.56
CA LEU A 174 -2.22 -27.28 -10.75
C LEU A 174 -0.74 -27.65 -10.62
N GLN A 175 0.07 -26.81 -9.97
CA GLN A 175 1.48 -27.09 -9.68
C GLN A 175 1.71 -28.33 -8.79
N LYS A 176 0.70 -28.77 -8.02
CA LYS A 176 0.81 -29.96 -7.14
C LYS A 176 0.58 -31.29 -7.87
N PHE A 177 0.06 -31.24 -9.10
CA PHE A 177 -0.18 -32.42 -9.93
C PHE A 177 0.94 -32.67 -10.94
N LYS A 178 2.07 -31.97 -10.79
CA LYS A 178 3.30 -32.22 -11.54
C LYS A 178 4.16 -33.29 -10.87
#